data_AF-A0A6A5ULZ6-F1
#
_entry.id   AF-A0A6A5ULZ6-F1
#
_cell.length_a   1.000
_cell.length_b   1.000
_cell.length_c   1.000
_cell.angle_alpha   90.00
_cell.angle_beta   90.00
_cell.angle_gamma   90.00
#
_symmetry.space_group_name_H-M   'P 1'
#
loop_
_entity.id
_entity.type
_entity.pdbx_description
1 polymer ?
#
loop_
_entity_poly.entity_id
_entity_poly.type
_entity_poly.pdbx_seq_one_letter_code
_entity_poly.pdbx_strand_id
1 'polypeptide(L)'
;MIRQLVDAVVITDVHRKEEELLPNYLYAKDEEPWFGDVAGTALLASVVYRMLMIDKEHFQGKSDREDGGRYIDWAERKSNAVFKCVDPETGIARPAVNSLKHAQREPLMTGNPEAHSFIILLWAAKRDYFKAKEG
;
A
#
# COMPACT_ATOMS: atom_id res chain seq x y z
N MET A 1 -6.18 8.40 15.17
CA MET A 1 -4.86 8.62 14.55
C MET A 1 -4.63 7.74 13.32
N ILE A 2 -4.50 6.40 13.44
CA ILE A 2 -4.23 5.52 12.26
C ILE A 2 -5.29 5.65 11.16
N ARG A 3 -6.58 5.65 11.54
CA ARG A 3 -7.69 5.80 10.60
C ARG A 3 -7.59 7.06 9.74
N GLN A 4 -7.26 8.20 10.33
CA GLN A 4 -7.13 9.46 9.60
C GLN A 4 -5.98 9.42 8.59
N LEU A 5 -4.88 8.74 8.93
CA LEU A 5 -3.76 8.54 8.00
C LEU A 5 -4.17 7.64 6.83
N VAL A 6 -4.84 6.52 7.10
CA VAL A 6 -5.35 5.64 6.05
C VAL A 6 -6.38 6.37 5.18
N ASP A 7 -7.31 7.12 5.78
CA ASP A 7 -8.31 7.90 5.04
C ASP A 7 -7.64 8.89 4.08
N ALA A 8 -6.64 9.64 4.55
CA ALA A 8 -5.91 10.58 3.71
C ALA A 8 -5.22 9.87 2.53
N VAL A 9 -4.56 8.74 2.77
CA VAL A 9 -3.90 7.94 1.72
C VAL A 9 -4.92 7.42 0.70
N VAL A 10 -6.01 6.81 1.17
CA VAL A 10 -7.04 6.23 0.29
C VAL A 10 -7.68 7.32 -0.57
N ILE A 11 -8.03 8.47 0.00
CA ILE A 11 -8.65 9.59 -0.71
C ILE A 11 -7.69 10.19 -1.74
N THR A 12 -6.44 10.43 -1.36
CA THR A 12 -5.45 11.04 -2.27
C THR A 12 -5.06 10.13 -3.43
N ASP A 13 -5.16 8.81 -3.25
CA ASP A 13 -4.90 7.82 -4.28
C ASP A 13 -6.05 7.65 -5.30
N VAL A 14 -7.30 7.92 -4.93
CA VAL A 14 -8.45 7.90 -5.88
C VAL A 14 -8.27 8.91 -7.02
N HIS A 15 -7.53 9.99 -6.77
CA HIS A 15 -7.19 10.98 -7.78
C HIS A 15 -6.06 10.54 -8.72
N ARG A 16 -5.46 9.36 -8.51
CA ARG A 16 -4.27 8.85 -9.22
C ARG A 16 -4.54 7.55 -9.98
N LYS A 17 -5.72 7.41 -10.59
CA LYS A 17 -6.21 6.14 -11.17
C LYS A 17 -5.26 5.43 -12.15
N GLU A 18 -4.32 6.14 -12.75
CA GLU A 18 -3.34 5.59 -13.69
C GLU A 18 -2.11 4.97 -12.99
N GLU A 19 -1.83 5.32 -11.73
CA GLU A 19 -0.69 4.82 -10.95
C GLU A 19 -1.15 3.69 -9.99
N GLU A 20 -0.60 2.48 -10.18
CA GLU A 20 -0.96 1.35 -9.32
C GLU A 20 -0.29 1.41 -7.94
N LEU A 21 0.95 1.93 -7.85
CA LEU A 21 1.68 2.16 -6.60
C LEU A 21 1.42 3.56 -6.04
N LEU A 22 1.59 3.72 -4.72
CA LEU A 22 1.62 5.04 -4.08
C LEU A 22 2.96 5.72 -4.34
N PRO A 23 3.01 7.05 -4.46
CA PRO A 23 4.26 7.79 -4.58
C PRO A 23 5.10 7.69 -3.29
N ASN A 24 6.41 7.89 -3.41
CA ASN A 24 7.28 8.09 -2.24
C ASN A 24 6.80 9.25 -1.33
N TYR A 25 6.47 10.40 -1.93
CA TYR A 25 5.89 11.53 -1.22
C TYR A 25 4.68 12.09 -1.97
N LEU A 26 3.69 12.55 -1.20
CA LEU A 26 2.64 13.43 -1.74
C LEU A 26 3.29 14.76 -2.14
N TYR A 27 2.90 15.29 -3.28
CA TYR A 27 3.46 16.49 -3.88
C TYR A 27 2.36 17.54 -4.10
N ALA A 28 2.75 18.81 -4.14
CA ALA A 28 1.84 19.90 -4.47
C ALA A 28 1.42 19.84 -5.94
N LYS A 29 0.27 20.43 -6.29
CA LYS A 29 -0.33 20.35 -7.64
C LYS A 29 0.64 20.72 -8.78
N ASP A 30 1.61 21.59 -8.50
CA ASP A 30 2.53 22.14 -9.50
C ASP A 30 3.94 21.50 -9.46
N GLU A 31 4.12 20.44 -8.67
CA GLU A 31 5.38 19.68 -8.59
C GLU A 31 5.33 18.40 -9.42
N GLU A 32 6.50 18.01 -9.95
CA GLU A 32 6.62 16.73 -10.64
C GLU A 32 6.33 15.56 -9.68
N PRO A 33 5.50 14.60 -10.10
CA PRO A 33 5.18 13.44 -9.28
C PRO A 33 6.42 12.69 -8.83
N TRP A 34 6.41 12.26 -7.57
CA TRP A 34 7.32 11.20 -7.14
C TRP A 34 6.92 9.88 -7.79
N PHE A 35 7.90 9.07 -8.17
CA PHE A 35 7.66 7.73 -8.66
C PHE A 35 6.90 6.88 -7.64
N GLY A 36 6.13 5.91 -8.15
CA GLY A 36 5.45 4.92 -7.32
C GLY A 36 6.46 4.04 -6.59
N ASP A 37 6.32 3.88 -5.28
CA ASP A 37 7.24 3.14 -4.42
C ASP A 37 6.59 1.86 -3.87
N VAL A 38 7.28 0.73 -4.06
CA VAL A 38 6.78 -0.56 -3.59
C VAL A 38 6.79 -0.65 -2.06
N ALA A 39 7.75 -0.01 -1.38
CA ALA A 39 7.91 -0.12 0.07
C ALA A 39 6.75 0.54 0.83
N GLY A 40 6.51 1.83 0.58
CA GLY A 40 5.43 2.61 1.18
C GLY A 40 4.05 2.04 0.82
N THR A 41 3.87 1.59 -0.43
CA THR A 41 2.63 0.92 -0.86
C THR A 41 2.39 -0.36 -0.06
N ALA A 42 3.40 -1.22 0.07
CA ALA A 42 3.29 -2.47 0.82
C ALA A 42 2.99 -2.23 2.31
N LEU A 43 3.68 -1.26 2.92
CA LEU A 43 3.48 -0.92 4.33
C LEU A 43 2.06 -0.42 4.59
N LEU A 44 1.57 0.54 3.80
CA LEU A 44 0.23 1.12 4.00
C LEU A 44 -0.88 0.10 3.72
N ALA A 45 -0.75 -0.72 2.67
CA ALA A 45 -1.66 -1.84 2.44
C ALA A 45 -1.66 -2.85 3.60
N SER A 46 -0.49 -3.15 4.18
CA SER A 46 -0.38 -4.03 5.35
C SER A 46 -1.14 -3.46 6.54
N VAL A 47 -0.99 -2.16 6.82
CA VAL A 47 -1.71 -1.45 7.88
C VAL A 47 -3.22 -1.56 7.67
N VAL A 48 -3.70 -1.40 6.44
CA VAL A 48 -5.14 -1.54 6.16
C VAL A 48 -5.66 -2.94 6.49
N TYR A 49 -4.97 -4.01 6.08
CA TYR A 49 -5.36 -5.38 6.48
C TYR A 49 -5.34 -5.58 7.99
N ARG A 50 -4.36 -5.03 8.71
CA ARG A 50 -4.32 -5.09 10.18
C ARG A 50 -5.50 -4.35 10.80
N MET A 51 -5.82 -3.16 10.32
CA MET A 51 -6.91 -2.34 10.84
C MET A 51 -8.28 -2.93 10.52
N LEU A 52 -8.44 -3.58 9.37
CA LEU A 52 -9.62 -4.38 9.05
C LEU A 52 -9.87 -5.48 10.10
N MET A 53 -8.83 -5.99 10.76
CA MET A 53 -8.97 -7.01 11.81
C MET A 53 -9.13 -6.44 13.21
N ILE A 54 -8.43 -5.35 13.53
CA ILE A 54 -8.39 -4.74 14.87
C ILE A 54 -9.59 -3.82 15.11
N ASP A 55 -9.95 -2.98 14.14
CA ASP A 55 -10.97 -1.95 14.26
C ASP A 55 -12.07 -2.16 13.22
N LYS A 56 -12.76 -3.30 13.36
CA LYS A 56 -13.76 -3.77 12.39
C LYS A 56 -14.90 -2.77 12.21
N GLU A 57 -15.32 -2.09 13.27
CA GLU A 57 -16.42 -1.13 13.25
C GLU A 57 -16.17 0.00 12.24
N HIS A 58 -14.95 0.51 12.20
CA HIS A 58 -14.59 1.64 11.34
C HIS A 58 -14.08 1.22 9.96
N PHE A 59 -13.39 0.09 9.86
CA PHE A 59 -12.72 -0.32 8.62
C PHE A 59 -13.50 -1.33 7.78
N GLN A 60 -14.39 -2.12 8.38
CA GLN A 60 -15.26 -3.01 7.60
C GLN A 60 -16.58 -2.34 7.24
N GLY A 61 -17.04 -1.36 8.04
CA GLY A 61 -18.31 -0.67 7.83
C GLY A 61 -19.53 -1.61 7.94
N LYS A 62 -20.68 -1.06 8.34
CA LYS A 62 -21.96 -1.75 8.11
C LYS A 62 -22.43 -1.42 6.68
N SER A 63 -23.08 -2.37 6.03
CA SER A 63 -23.57 -2.37 4.63
C SER A 63 -24.35 -1.13 4.16
N ASP A 64 -24.67 -0.21 5.06
CA ASP A 64 -25.63 0.87 4.86
C ASP A 64 -24.94 2.21 4.55
N ARG A 65 -23.59 2.24 4.52
CA ARG A 65 -22.81 3.33 3.94
C ARG A 65 -22.25 2.89 2.60
N GLU A 66 -22.26 3.79 1.62
CA GLU A 66 -21.62 3.67 0.29
C GLU A 66 -20.14 3.22 0.34
N ASP A 67 -19.54 3.25 1.53
CA ASP A 67 -18.15 2.93 1.85
C ASP A 67 -17.85 1.43 2.13
N GLY A 68 -18.85 0.53 2.10
CA GLY A 68 -18.84 -0.83 2.69
C GLY A 68 -17.78 -1.85 2.20
N GLY A 69 -16.84 -1.43 1.37
CA GLY A 69 -15.68 -2.23 0.93
C GLY A 69 -14.43 -1.39 0.65
N ARG A 70 -14.48 -0.05 0.81
CA ARG A 70 -13.46 0.84 0.23
C ARG A 70 -12.03 0.52 0.68
N TYR A 71 -11.85 0.14 1.94
CA TYR A 71 -10.54 -0.16 2.49
C TYR A 71 -10.02 -1.51 2.01
N ILE A 72 -10.87 -2.53 1.97
CA ILE A 72 -10.46 -3.85 1.48
C ILE A 72 -10.18 -3.81 -0.01
N ASP A 73 -11.05 -3.18 -0.81
CA ASP A 73 -10.85 -3.00 -2.25
C ASP A 73 -9.56 -2.24 -2.55
N TRP A 74 -9.30 -1.17 -1.78
CA TRP A 74 -8.07 -0.42 -1.88
C TRP A 74 -6.85 -1.27 -1.52
N ALA A 75 -6.90 -1.99 -0.40
CA ALA A 75 -5.80 -2.86 0.03
C ALA A 75 -5.52 -3.99 -0.95
N GLU A 76 -6.55 -4.59 -1.54
CA GLU A 76 -6.41 -5.63 -2.57
C GLU A 76 -5.75 -5.09 -3.83
N ARG A 77 -6.23 -3.96 -4.34
CA ARG A 77 -5.64 -3.30 -5.51
C ARG A 77 -4.16 -2.99 -5.28
N LYS A 78 -3.82 -2.44 -4.11
CA LYS A 78 -2.43 -2.10 -3.77
C LYS A 78 -1.56 -3.33 -3.54
N SER A 79 -2.12 -4.39 -2.98
CA SER A 79 -1.42 -5.68 -2.86
C SER A 79 -1.08 -6.27 -4.22
N ASN A 80 -2.01 -6.20 -5.17
CA ASN A 80 -1.80 -6.68 -6.53
C ASN A 80 -0.76 -5.84 -7.27
N ALA A 81 -0.77 -4.52 -7.07
CA ALA A 81 0.26 -3.63 -7.59
C ALA A 81 1.66 -4.01 -7.07
N VAL A 82 1.79 -4.21 -5.76
CA VAL A 82 3.04 -4.67 -5.13
C VAL A 82 3.48 -6.03 -5.68
N PHE A 83 2.55 -6.97 -5.87
CA PHE A 83 2.85 -8.29 -6.42
C PHE A 83 3.48 -8.20 -7.82
N LYS A 84 2.92 -7.37 -8.70
CA LYS A 84 3.44 -7.15 -10.07
C LYS A 84 4.85 -6.57 -10.08
N CYS A 85 5.27 -5.92 -9.00
CA CYS A 85 6.58 -5.30 -8.85
C CYS A 85 7.66 -6.26 -8.35
N VAL A 86 7.29 -7.49 -7.95
CA VAL A 86 8.24 -8.53 -7.56
C VAL A 86 8.64 -9.30 -8.80
N ASP A 87 9.93 -9.27 -9.12
CA ASP A 87 10.49 -10.06 -10.20
C ASP A 87 10.39 -11.57 -9.84
N PRO A 88 9.74 -12.40 -10.68
CA PRO A 88 9.45 -13.79 -10.33
C PRO A 88 10.69 -14.69 -10.37
N GLU A 89 11.75 -14.29 -11.06
CA GLU A 89 12.98 -15.08 -11.17
C GLU A 89 13.93 -14.79 -10.01
N THR A 90 14.00 -13.53 -9.59
CA THR A 90 14.96 -13.06 -8.58
C THR A 90 14.35 -12.78 -7.22
N GLY A 91 13.02 -12.62 -7.14
CA GLY A 91 12.31 -12.17 -5.93
C GLY A 91 12.57 -10.70 -5.57
N ILE A 92 13.24 -9.94 -6.42
CA ILE A 92 13.57 -8.53 -6.16
C ILE A 92 12.35 -7.64 -6.46
N ALA A 93 11.95 -6.85 -5.47
CA ALA A 93 10.87 -5.88 -5.61
C ALA A 93 11.38 -4.52 -6.08
N ARG A 94 10.73 -3.92 -7.09
CA ARG A 94 11.08 -2.63 -7.68
C ARG A 94 9.88 -1.97 -8.38
N PRO A 95 9.84 -0.66 -8.56
CA PRO A 95 10.78 0.37 -8.07
C PRO A 95 10.71 0.56 -6.54
N ALA A 96 11.83 0.93 -5.93
CA ALA A 96 11.91 1.22 -4.49
C ALA A 96 12.68 2.50 -4.20
N VAL A 97 12.34 3.20 -3.12
CA VAL A 97 13.11 4.34 -2.61
C VAL A 97 14.47 3.89 -2.09
N ASN A 98 15.48 4.76 -2.19
CA ASN A 98 16.76 4.55 -1.50
C ASN A 98 16.67 5.10 -0.08
N SER A 99 16.59 4.23 0.92
CA SER A 99 16.44 4.66 2.32
C SER A 99 17.62 5.53 2.81
N LEU A 100 18.82 5.39 2.21
CA LEU A 100 19.99 6.24 2.50
C LEU A 100 19.97 7.58 1.76
N LYS A 101 19.11 7.73 0.74
CA LYS A 101 18.96 8.93 -0.09
C LYS A 101 17.48 9.14 -0.44
N HIS A 102 16.62 9.21 0.57
CA HIS A 102 15.16 9.22 0.41
C HIS A 102 14.62 10.38 -0.46
N ALA A 103 15.39 11.45 -0.63
CA ALA A 103 15.04 12.58 -1.48
C ALA A 103 15.43 12.42 -2.97
N GLN A 104 16.12 11.33 -3.35
CA GLN A 104 16.48 11.09 -4.74
C GLN A 104 15.22 10.82 -5.59
N ARG A 105 15.18 11.37 -6.81
CA ARG A 105 14.03 11.24 -7.71
C ARG A 105 14.10 10.00 -8.60
N GLU A 106 15.27 9.39 -8.74
CA GLU A 106 15.46 8.13 -9.45
C GLU A 106 15.20 6.93 -8.52
N PRO A 107 14.34 5.97 -8.91
CA PRO A 107 14.09 4.78 -8.10
C PRO A 107 15.27 3.82 -8.11
N LEU A 108 15.44 3.06 -7.02
CA LEU A 108 16.25 1.86 -7.02
C LEU A 108 15.52 0.75 -7.79
N MET A 109 16.20 0.23 -8.81
CA MET A 109 15.73 -0.93 -9.60
C MET A 109 16.43 -2.24 -9.22
N THR A 110 17.41 -2.16 -8.32
CA THR A 110 18.19 -3.29 -7.79
C THR A 110 17.59 -3.90 -6.52
N GLY A 111 16.46 -3.38 -6.05
CA GLY A 111 15.82 -3.79 -4.81
C GLY A 111 16.22 -2.95 -3.60
N ASN A 112 15.44 -3.10 -2.54
CA ASN A 112 15.64 -2.46 -1.25
C ASN A 112 15.21 -3.44 -0.12
N PRO A 113 16.04 -3.68 0.91
CA PRO A 113 15.73 -4.63 1.98
C PRO A 113 14.52 -4.21 2.86
N GLU A 114 14.29 -2.91 3.04
CA GLU A 114 13.11 -2.37 3.72
C GLU A 114 11.84 -2.66 2.92
N ALA A 115 11.89 -2.49 1.59
CA ALA A 115 10.78 -2.87 0.71
C ALA A 115 10.40 -4.36 0.88
N HIS A 116 11.39 -5.25 0.84
CA HIS A 116 11.16 -6.69 1.06
C HIS A 116 10.56 -6.99 2.44
N SER A 117 11.04 -6.31 3.48
CA SER A 117 10.50 -6.45 4.84
C SER A 117 9.02 -6.06 4.89
N PHE A 118 8.64 -4.95 4.25
CA PHE A 118 7.25 -4.48 4.23
C PHE A 118 6.35 -5.36 3.36
N ILE A 119 6.87 -5.94 2.28
CA ILE A 119 6.14 -6.93 1.47
C ILE A 119 5.79 -8.17 2.30
N ILE A 120 6.72 -8.65 3.15
CA ILE A 120 6.43 -9.77 4.06
C ILE A 120 5.33 -9.39 5.05
N LEU A 121 5.37 -8.18 5.63
CA LEU A 121 4.31 -7.68 6.52
C LEU A 121 2.96 -7.59 5.81
N LEU A 122 2.94 -7.15 4.55
CA LEU A 122 1.74 -7.11 3.72
C LEU A 122 1.13 -8.50 3.54
N TRP A 123 1.91 -9.47 3.06
CA TRP A 123 1.40 -10.82 2.81
C TRP A 123 0.97 -11.54 4.07
N ALA A 124 1.68 -11.35 5.19
CA ALA A 124 1.27 -11.88 6.48
C ALA A 124 -0.08 -11.29 6.91
N ALA A 125 -0.25 -9.96 6.85
CA ALA A 125 -1.49 -9.29 7.22
C ALA A 125 -2.66 -9.70 6.31
N LYS A 126 -2.43 -9.78 4.99
CA LYS A 126 -3.43 -10.22 4.00
C LYS A 126 -3.88 -11.65 4.27
N ARG A 127 -2.93 -12.57 4.47
CA ARG A 127 -3.24 -13.97 4.79
C ARG A 127 -4.08 -14.08 6.06
N ASP A 128 -3.70 -13.36 7.12
CA ASP A 128 -4.40 -13.43 8.40
C ASP A 128 -5.84 -12.87 8.29
N TYR A 129 -6.05 -11.80 7.51
CA TYR A 129 -7.38 -11.26 7.23
C TYR A 129 -8.29 -12.28 6.52
N PHE A 130 -7.82 -12.90 5.43
CA PHE A 130 -8.64 -13.86 4.68
C PHE A 130 -8.91 -15.14 5.46
N LYS A 131 -7.92 -15.67 6.19
CA LYS A 131 -8.13 -16.84 7.06
C LYS A 131 -9.22 -16.60 8.12
N ALA A 132 -9.29 -15.39 8.67
CA ALA A 132 -10.30 -15.05 9.66
C ALA A 132 -11.71 -14.84 9.07
N LYS A 133 -11.86 -14.82 7.74
CA LYS A 133 -13.15 -14.75 7.04
C LYS A 133 -13.65 -16.14 6.59
N GLU A 134 -12.79 -17.15 6.60
CA GLU A 134 -13.11 -18.54 6.22
C GLU A 134 -13.71 -19.36 7.37
N GLY A 135 -13.56 -18.90 8.63
CA GLY A 135 -14.10 -19.55 9.83
C GLY A 135 -15.24 -18.77 10.46
#